data_AF-A0A9D2LVY8-F1
#
_entry.id   AF-A0A9D2LVY8-F1
#
_cell.length_a   1.000
_cell.length_b   1.000
_cell.length_c   1.000
_cell.angle_alpha   90.00
_cell.angle_beta   90.00
_cell.angle_gamma   90.00
#
_symmetry.space_group_name_H-M   'P 1'
#
loop_
_entity.id
_entity.type
_entity.pdbx_description
1 polymer ?
#
loop_
_entity_poly.entity_id
_entity_poly.type
_entity_poly.pdbx_seq_one_letter_code
_entity_poly.pdbx_strand_id
1 'polypeptide(L)'
;MSYVTETLSNLIHQTAFFNLTWGNFIMILVACVFLYLAIKHGFEPLLLIPIAFGMLLVNIYPDIIASPEETSNGVGGLLYYFYVLDEWSIFPSLIFMGVGAMTDFGPLIANPKSFLMGAAAQLGIYVAYFLAILMGFNGKAAAAISIIGGADGPTSIFLAGKLGQTALMGPIAVAAY
;
A
#
# COMPACT_ATOMS: atom_id res chain seq x y z
N MET A 1 15.86 -18.89 -41.87
CA MET A 1 14.60 -18.14 -41.68
C MET A 1 13.71 -18.71 -40.58
N SER A 2 13.71 -20.04 -40.31
CA SER A 2 12.99 -20.60 -39.15
C SER A 2 13.62 -20.22 -37.81
N TYR A 3 14.96 -20.25 -37.68
CA TYR A 3 15.65 -19.94 -36.42
C TYR A 3 15.42 -18.51 -35.93
N VAL A 4 15.34 -17.53 -36.85
CA VAL A 4 15.04 -16.12 -36.53
C VAL A 4 13.58 -15.96 -36.14
N THR A 5 12.65 -16.66 -36.81
CA THR A 5 11.23 -16.61 -36.46
C THR A 5 10.94 -17.34 -35.15
N GLU A 6 11.63 -18.44 -34.85
CA GLU A 6 11.60 -19.13 -33.55
C GLU A 6 12.20 -18.29 -32.43
N THR A 7 13.36 -17.66 -32.62
CA THR A 7 13.94 -16.78 -31.60
C THR A 7 13.11 -15.52 -31.37
N LEU A 8 12.50 -14.95 -32.43
CA LEU A 8 11.57 -13.84 -32.29
C LEU A 8 10.26 -14.27 -31.61
N SER A 9 9.73 -15.45 -31.94
CA SER A 9 8.55 -16.03 -31.28
C SER A 9 8.82 -16.34 -29.80
N ASN A 10 9.99 -16.89 -29.49
CA ASN A 10 10.42 -17.16 -28.11
C ASN A 10 10.65 -15.86 -27.34
N LEU A 11 11.22 -14.82 -27.97
CA LEU A 11 11.32 -13.49 -27.37
C LEU A 11 9.95 -12.88 -27.11
N ILE A 12 8.98 -13.02 -28.01
CA ILE A 12 7.61 -12.52 -27.83
C ILE A 12 6.88 -13.30 -26.72
N HIS A 13 7.12 -14.61 -26.58
CA HIS A 13 6.58 -15.38 -25.46
C HIS A 13 7.30 -15.13 -24.14
N GLN A 14 8.57 -14.74 -24.17
CA GLN A 14 9.34 -14.31 -23.00
C GLN A 14 9.13 -12.83 -22.65
N THR A 15 8.55 -12.01 -23.55
CA THR A 15 8.18 -10.64 -23.19
C THR A 15 7.08 -10.67 -22.14
N ALA A 16 7.32 -9.94 -21.05
CA ALA A 16 6.45 -9.87 -19.87
C ALA A 16 4.96 -9.64 -20.21
N PHE A 17 4.66 -8.99 -21.34
CA PHE A 17 3.32 -8.71 -21.84
C PHE A 17 2.44 -9.95 -22.13
N PHE A 18 3.01 -11.11 -22.48
CA PHE A 18 2.21 -12.31 -22.76
C PHE A 18 1.86 -13.12 -21.51
N ASN A 19 2.56 -12.89 -20.39
CA ASN A 19 2.26 -13.50 -19.09
C ASN A 19 1.29 -12.67 -18.24
N LEU A 20 0.80 -11.53 -18.75
CA LEU A 20 -0.13 -10.68 -18.01
C LEU A 20 -1.55 -11.24 -18.04
N THR A 21 -2.15 -11.40 -16.86
CA THR A 21 -3.56 -11.74 -16.75
C THR A 21 -4.43 -10.51 -17.04
N TRP A 22 -5.71 -10.72 -17.34
CA TRP A 22 -6.68 -9.63 -17.48
C TRP A 22 -6.73 -8.71 -16.24
N GLY A 23 -6.50 -9.26 -15.04
CA GLY A 23 -6.43 -8.49 -13.79
C GLY A 23 -5.27 -7.49 -13.77
N ASN A 24 -4.10 -7.86 -14.31
CA ASN A 24 -2.94 -6.99 -14.38
C ASN A 24 -3.24 -5.73 -15.22
N PHE A 25 -3.94 -5.87 -16.33
CA PHE A 25 -4.33 -4.74 -17.18
C PHE A 25 -5.25 -3.75 -16.46
N ILE A 26 -6.22 -4.25 -15.68
CA ILE A 26 -7.10 -3.40 -14.86
C ILE A 26 -6.27 -2.64 -13.83
N MET A 27 -5.37 -3.32 -13.13
CA MET A 27 -4.54 -2.69 -12.09
C MET A 27 -3.56 -1.67 -12.65
N ILE A 28 -3.04 -1.85 -13.86
CA ILE A 28 -2.23 -0.83 -14.55
C ILE A 28 -3.06 0.42 -14.82
N LEU A 29 -4.32 0.26 -15.28
CA LEU A 29 -5.22 1.40 -15.48
C LEU A 29 -5.48 2.14 -14.17
N VAL A 30 -5.77 1.40 -13.09
CA VAL A 30 -5.95 1.95 -11.74
C VAL A 30 -4.69 2.69 -11.27
N ALA A 31 -3.50 2.14 -11.48
CA ALA A 31 -2.24 2.79 -11.16
C ALA A 31 -2.05 4.11 -11.92
N CYS A 32 -2.39 4.16 -13.22
CA CYS A 32 -2.38 5.39 -14.00
C CYS A 32 -3.38 6.44 -13.48
N VAL A 33 -4.56 6.03 -13.00
CA VAL A 33 -5.53 6.94 -12.37
C VAL A 33 -4.95 7.52 -11.09
N PHE A 34 -4.30 6.72 -10.25
CA PHE A 34 -3.66 7.23 -9.03
C PHE A 34 -2.48 8.16 -9.32
N LEU A 35 -1.65 7.85 -10.33
CA LEU A 35 -0.61 8.77 -10.78
C LEU A 35 -1.20 10.11 -11.25
N TYR A 36 -2.31 10.07 -11.99
CA TYR A 36 -3.02 11.27 -12.43
C TYR A 36 -3.56 12.09 -11.24
N LEU A 37 -4.19 11.44 -10.25
CA LEU A 37 -4.70 12.10 -9.06
C LEU A 37 -3.56 12.73 -8.24
N ALA A 38 -2.48 12.00 -8.03
CA ALA A 38 -1.35 12.48 -7.25
C ALA A 38 -0.63 13.65 -7.93
N ILE A 39 -0.41 13.59 -9.26
CA ILE A 39 0.36 14.61 -10.00
C ILE A 39 -0.50 15.83 -10.32
N LYS A 40 -1.72 15.65 -10.83
CA LYS A 40 -2.55 16.77 -11.29
C LYS A 40 -3.33 17.43 -10.16
N HIS A 41 -3.89 16.62 -9.26
CA HIS A 41 -4.73 17.12 -8.18
C HIS A 41 -3.97 17.25 -6.85
N GLY A 42 -2.72 16.75 -6.76
CA GLY A 42 -1.89 16.91 -5.58
C GLY A 42 -2.39 16.12 -4.37
N PHE A 43 -3.13 15.03 -4.58
CA PHE A 43 -3.50 14.09 -3.50
C PHE A 43 -2.23 13.38 -3.01
N GLU A 44 -1.85 13.67 -1.76
CA GLU A 44 -0.70 13.15 -1.02
C GLU A 44 0.46 12.63 -1.89
N PRO A 45 1.06 13.51 -2.73
CA PRO A 45 1.95 13.09 -3.81
C PRO A 45 3.22 12.41 -3.32
N LEU A 46 3.64 12.71 -2.09
CA LEU A 46 4.80 12.12 -1.44
C LEU A 46 4.69 10.60 -1.30
N LEU A 47 3.49 10.07 -1.10
CA LEU A 47 3.25 8.65 -0.82
C LEU A 47 2.43 7.99 -1.95
N LEU A 48 1.43 8.68 -2.49
CA LEU A 48 0.57 8.13 -3.54
C LEU A 48 1.32 7.89 -4.85
N ILE A 49 2.33 8.71 -5.19
CA ILE A 49 3.17 8.49 -6.39
C ILE A 49 4.01 7.21 -6.27
N PRO A 50 4.82 7.00 -5.21
CA PRO A 50 5.52 5.73 -5.00
C PRO A 50 4.60 4.52 -4.97
N ILE A 51 3.43 4.61 -4.32
CA ILE A 51 2.44 3.52 -4.25
C ILE A 51 1.93 3.18 -5.67
N ALA A 52 1.51 4.19 -6.44
CA ALA A 52 1.03 3.99 -7.81
C ALA A 52 2.11 3.46 -8.75
N PHE A 53 3.36 3.90 -8.58
CA PHE A 53 4.49 3.36 -9.33
C PHE A 53 4.80 1.90 -8.98
N GLY A 54 4.76 1.55 -7.69
CA GLY A 54 4.88 0.16 -7.23
C GLY A 54 3.78 -0.74 -7.80
N MET A 55 2.53 -0.27 -7.79
CA MET A 55 1.40 -0.97 -8.43
C MET A 55 1.66 -1.21 -9.92
N LEU A 56 2.18 -0.21 -10.64
CA LEU A 56 2.50 -0.34 -12.06
C LEU A 56 3.61 -1.39 -12.28
N LEU A 57 4.69 -1.33 -11.50
CA LEU A 57 5.81 -2.28 -11.64
C LEU A 57 5.41 -3.73 -11.35
N VAL A 58 4.69 -3.99 -10.27
CA VAL A 58 4.24 -5.35 -9.91
C VAL A 58 3.28 -5.90 -10.96
N ASN A 59 2.46 -5.05 -11.58
CA ASN A 59 1.51 -5.51 -12.60
C ASN A 59 2.11 -5.65 -14.00
N ILE A 60 3.25 -5.02 -14.30
CA ILE A 60 4.00 -5.21 -15.57
C ILE A 60 5.03 -6.35 -15.45
N TYR A 61 5.66 -6.50 -14.29
CA TYR A 61 6.68 -7.51 -14.03
C TYR A 61 6.44 -8.16 -12.65
N PRO A 62 5.54 -9.16 -12.55
CA PRO A 62 5.16 -9.78 -11.28
C PRO A 62 6.32 -10.40 -10.50
N ASP A 63 7.36 -10.89 -11.18
CA ASP A 63 8.54 -11.49 -10.54
C ASP A 63 9.32 -10.50 -9.64
N ILE A 64 9.04 -9.20 -9.73
CA ILE A 64 9.65 -8.17 -8.86
C ILE A 64 9.26 -8.31 -7.38
N ILE A 65 8.15 -9.00 -7.09
CA ILE A 65 7.68 -9.28 -5.73
C ILE A 65 7.75 -10.79 -5.39
N ALA A 66 8.31 -11.61 -6.28
CA ALA A 66 8.46 -13.04 -6.05
C ALA A 66 9.28 -13.32 -4.80
N SER A 67 8.82 -14.29 -4.00
CA SER A 67 9.54 -14.70 -2.81
C SER A 67 10.82 -15.48 -3.19
N PRO A 68 11.85 -15.49 -2.32
CA PRO A 68 13.06 -16.28 -2.55
C PRO A 68 12.79 -17.78 -2.77
N GLU A 69 11.68 -18.30 -2.25
CA GLU A 69 11.25 -19.70 -2.37
C GLU A 69 10.69 -20.02 -3.76
N GLU A 70 10.15 -19.02 -4.46
CA GLU A 70 9.55 -19.15 -5.79
C GLU A 70 10.57 -18.91 -6.91
N THR A 71 11.70 -18.26 -6.61
CA THR A 71 12.74 -17.94 -7.59
C THR A 71 13.78 -19.05 -7.71
N SER A 72 14.09 -19.46 -8.94
CA SER A 72 15.09 -20.49 -9.25
C SER A 72 16.50 -20.22 -8.72
N ASN A 73 16.84 -18.94 -8.48
CA ASN A 73 18.14 -18.50 -7.96
C ASN A 73 18.15 -18.31 -6.43
N GLY A 74 17.04 -18.56 -5.73
CA GLY A 74 16.95 -18.38 -4.27
C GLY A 74 17.01 -16.93 -3.80
N VAL A 75 16.90 -15.95 -4.71
CA VAL A 75 16.90 -14.51 -4.42
C VAL A 75 15.50 -13.97 -4.69
N GLY A 76 14.91 -13.29 -3.71
CA GLY A 76 13.60 -12.65 -3.87
C GLY A 76 13.68 -11.42 -4.77
N GLY A 77 12.53 -11.00 -5.31
CA GLY A 77 12.44 -9.76 -6.05
C GLY A 77 12.74 -8.52 -5.16
N LEU A 78 13.14 -7.41 -5.77
CA LEU A 78 13.48 -6.18 -5.01
C LEU A 78 12.29 -5.69 -4.17
N LEU A 79 11.07 -5.69 -4.72
CA LEU A 79 9.88 -5.22 -4.01
C LEU A 79 9.44 -6.21 -2.93
N TYR A 80 9.80 -7.49 -3.02
CA TYR A 80 9.59 -8.46 -1.94
C TYR A 80 10.33 -8.03 -0.68
N TYR A 81 11.59 -7.63 -0.76
CA TYR A 81 12.34 -7.19 0.42
C TYR A 81 11.76 -5.91 1.02
N PHE A 82 11.29 -4.97 0.21
CA PHE A 82 10.60 -3.79 0.73
C PHE A 82 9.28 -4.13 1.40
N TYR A 83 8.51 -5.06 0.84
CA TYR A 83 7.30 -5.59 1.44
C TYR A 83 7.57 -6.26 2.79
N VAL A 84 8.63 -7.07 2.91
CA VAL A 84 9.04 -7.69 4.18
C VAL A 84 9.38 -6.66 5.25
N LEU A 85 10.06 -5.57 4.87
CA LEU A 85 10.36 -4.47 5.80
C LEU A 85 9.10 -3.76 6.29
N ASP A 86 8.05 -3.72 5.47
CA ASP A 86 6.73 -3.20 5.84
C ASP A 86 5.99 -4.17 6.79
N GLU A 87 5.99 -5.47 6.51
CA GLU A 87 5.44 -6.49 7.41
C GLU A 87 6.16 -6.52 8.77
N TRP A 88 7.48 -6.36 8.78
CA TRP A 88 8.28 -6.21 10.01
C TRP A 88 8.08 -4.87 10.69
N SER A 89 7.20 -4.01 10.15
CA SER A 89 6.83 -2.72 10.72
C SER A 89 8.00 -1.73 10.82
N ILE A 90 9.06 -1.93 10.06
CA ILE A 90 10.26 -1.07 10.10
C ILE A 90 9.97 0.25 9.40
N PHE A 91 9.46 0.21 8.16
CA PHE A 91 9.14 1.43 7.41
C PHE A 91 8.05 2.28 8.06
N PRO A 92 6.89 1.73 8.49
CA PRO A 92 5.87 2.51 9.18
C PRO A 92 6.40 3.19 10.45
N SER A 93 7.22 2.48 11.23
CA SER A 93 7.80 3.03 12.47
C SER A 93 8.79 4.17 12.19
N LEU A 94 9.61 4.05 11.15
CA LEU A 94 10.55 5.10 10.74
C LEU A 94 9.83 6.33 10.19
N ILE A 95 8.78 6.13 9.38
CA ILE A 95 7.93 7.23 8.89
C ILE A 95 7.26 7.93 10.07
N PHE A 96 6.70 7.19 11.02
CA PHE A 96 6.05 7.75 12.21
C PHE A 96 7.03 8.50 13.11
N MET A 97 8.27 8.02 13.25
CA MET A 97 9.34 8.75 13.92
C MET A 97 9.63 10.10 13.22
N GLY A 98 9.67 10.11 11.89
CA GLY A 98 9.83 11.31 11.09
C GLY A 98 8.67 12.31 11.28
N VAL A 99 7.43 11.85 11.24
CA VAL A 99 6.24 12.67 11.51
C VAL A 99 6.31 13.27 12.92
N GLY A 100 6.68 12.48 13.93
CA GLY A 100 6.88 12.95 15.30
C GLY A 100 7.96 14.02 15.43
N ALA A 101 9.08 13.87 14.71
CA ALA A 101 10.16 14.85 14.70
C ALA A 101 9.78 16.18 14.02
N MET A 102 8.83 16.15 13.08
CA MET A 102 8.31 17.35 12.39
C MET A 102 7.10 17.98 13.09
N THR A 103 6.54 17.34 14.12
CA THR A 103 5.33 17.81 14.79
C THR A 103 5.62 18.95 15.76
N ASP A 104 4.97 20.10 15.58
CA ASP A 104 5.01 21.22 16.52
C ASP A 104 3.95 21.05 17.63
N PHE A 105 4.41 20.97 18.87
CA PHE A 105 3.55 20.86 20.05
C PHE A 105 3.11 22.21 20.62
N GLY A 106 3.68 23.34 20.16
CA GLY A 106 3.36 24.68 20.64
C GLY A 106 1.87 25.00 20.64
N PRO A 107 1.13 24.79 19.54
CA PRO A 107 -0.32 25.01 19.47
C PRO A 107 -1.12 24.10 20.41
N LEU A 108 -0.67 22.86 20.62
CA LEU A 108 -1.35 21.89 21.50
C LEU A 108 -1.19 22.27 22.97
N ILE A 109 0.00 22.71 23.38
CA ILE A 109 0.30 23.15 24.74
C ILE A 109 -0.41 24.48 25.05
N ALA A 110 -0.49 25.39 24.07
CA ALA A 110 -1.14 26.68 24.22
C ALA A 110 -2.66 26.58 24.48
N ASN A 111 -3.33 25.57 23.92
CA ASN A 111 -4.75 25.32 24.19
C ASN A 111 -5.03 23.83 24.39
N PRO A 112 -4.91 23.32 25.64
CA PRO A 112 -5.13 21.90 25.94
C PRO A 112 -6.54 21.41 25.60
N LYS A 113 -7.55 22.30 25.47
CA LYS A 113 -8.90 21.90 25.05
C LYS A 113 -8.92 21.32 23.63
N SER A 114 -7.95 21.68 22.78
CA SER A 114 -7.78 21.08 21.46
C SER A 114 -7.52 19.56 21.53
N PHE A 115 -6.99 19.06 22.65
CA PHE A 115 -6.85 17.62 22.89
C PHE A 115 -8.21 16.89 22.86
N LEU A 116 -9.28 17.53 23.33
CA LEU A 116 -10.62 16.98 23.33
C LEU A 116 -11.17 16.81 21.90
N MET A 117 -10.79 17.71 20.98
CA MET A 117 -11.12 17.59 19.55
C MET A 117 -10.39 16.39 18.93
N GLY A 118 -9.14 16.14 19.33
CA GLY A 118 -8.41 14.93 18.95
C GLY A 118 -9.08 13.66 19.46
N ALA A 119 -9.60 13.65 20.68
CA ALA A 119 -10.38 12.54 21.21
C ALA A 119 -11.69 12.31 20.44
N ALA A 120 -12.36 13.38 20.01
CA ALA A 120 -13.55 13.28 19.16
C ALA A 120 -13.23 12.73 17.76
N ALA A 121 -12.06 13.05 17.20
CA ALA A 121 -11.61 12.50 15.92
C ALA A 121 -11.47 10.96 15.95
N GLN A 122 -11.14 10.38 17.10
CA GLN A 122 -11.07 8.92 17.29
C GLN A 122 -12.44 8.22 17.19
N LEU A 123 -13.56 8.96 17.29
CA LEU A 123 -14.89 8.39 17.02
C LEU A 123 -15.02 7.93 15.57
N GLY A 124 -14.30 8.56 14.63
CA GLY A 124 -14.24 8.13 13.23
C GLY A 124 -13.75 6.69 13.07
N ILE A 125 -12.77 6.28 13.88
CA ILE A 125 -12.26 4.90 13.90
C ILE A 125 -13.35 3.95 14.36
N TYR A 126 -14.05 4.25 15.46
CA TYR A 126 -15.13 3.39 15.96
C TYR A 126 -16.27 3.26 14.96
N VAL A 127 -16.66 4.35 14.29
CA VAL A 127 -17.69 4.30 13.24
C VAL A 127 -17.25 3.42 12.08
N ALA A 128 -16.02 3.59 11.59
CA ALA A 128 -15.45 2.75 10.53
C ALA A 128 -15.37 1.26 10.95
N TYR A 129 -15.03 0.98 12.20
CA TYR A 129 -14.99 -0.37 12.77
C TYR A 129 -16.37 -1.04 12.74
N PHE A 130 -17.41 -0.36 13.26
CA PHE A 130 -18.76 -0.93 13.27
C PHE A 130 -19.32 -1.09 11.85
N LEU A 131 -19.06 -0.15 10.94
CA LEU A 131 -19.43 -0.29 9.54
C LEU A 131 -18.75 -1.50 8.88
N ALA A 132 -17.45 -1.71 9.12
CA ALA A 132 -16.75 -2.88 8.60
C ALA A 132 -17.32 -4.20 9.15
N ILE A 133 -17.69 -4.26 10.42
CA ILE A 133 -18.38 -5.42 11.00
C ILE A 133 -19.75 -5.64 10.35
N LEU A 134 -20.53 -4.58 10.15
CA LEU A 134 -21.84 -4.67 9.50
C LEU A 134 -21.74 -5.15 8.04
N MET A 135 -20.64 -4.83 7.36
CA MET A 135 -20.32 -5.31 6.02
C MET A 135 -19.79 -6.76 5.99
N GLY A 136 -19.67 -7.42 7.15
CA GLY A 136 -19.31 -8.84 7.27
C GLY A 136 -17.81 -9.12 7.40
N PHE A 137 -16.97 -8.11 7.65
CA PHE A 137 -15.54 -8.32 7.89
C PHE A 137 -15.28 -8.93 9.28
N ASN A 138 -14.29 -9.81 9.37
CA ASN A 138 -13.82 -10.37 10.65
C ASN A 138 -13.30 -9.22 11.56
N GLY A 139 -13.44 -9.35 12.88
CA GLY A 139 -13.00 -8.34 13.85
C GLY A 139 -11.54 -7.89 13.68
N LYS A 140 -10.63 -8.76 13.23
CA LYS A 140 -9.24 -8.38 12.89
C LYS A 140 -9.14 -7.53 11.62
N ALA A 141 -9.88 -7.90 10.57
CA ALA A 141 -9.94 -7.14 9.32
C ALA A 141 -10.63 -5.79 9.52
N ALA A 142 -11.76 -5.78 10.25
CA ALA A 142 -12.47 -4.57 10.63
C ALA A 142 -11.59 -3.63 11.47
N ALA A 143 -10.76 -4.16 12.38
CA ALA A 143 -9.80 -3.36 13.13
C ALA A 143 -8.75 -2.71 12.23
N ALA A 144 -8.20 -3.43 11.25
CA ALA A 144 -7.25 -2.87 10.28
C ALA A 144 -7.90 -1.77 9.41
N ILE A 145 -9.13 -2.00 8.92
CA ILE A 145 -9.88 -1.02 8.10
C ILE A 145 -10.25 0.22 8.91
N SER A 146 -10.56 0.06 10.21
CA SER A 146 -11.06 1.15 11.04
C SER A 146 -10.08 2.31 11.22
N ILE A 147 -8.78 2.05 11.14
CA ILE A 147 -7.73 3.07 11.34
C ILE A 147 -7.72 4.12 10.22
N ILE A 148 -8.31 3.80 9.04
CA ILE A 148 -8.56 4.80 7.98
C ILE A 148 -9.38 5.97 8.53
N GLY A 149 -10.33 5.72 9.44
CA GLY A 149 -11.12 6.75 10.11
C GLY A 149 -10.31 7.69 11.02
N GLY A 150 -9.06 7.33 11.34
CA GLY A 150 -8.12 8.16 12.08
C GLY A 150 -7.25 9.06 11.20
N ALA A 151 -7.34 8.94 9.86
CA ALA A 151 -6.56 9.68 8.87
C ALA A 151 -5.03 9.59 9.08
N ASP A 152 -4.56 8.46 9.59
CA ASP A 152 -3.15 8.17 9.82
C ASP A 152 -2.78 6.91 9.02
N GLY A 153 -2.21 7.13 7.83
CA GLY A 153 -1.82 6.07 6.90
C GLY A 153 -0.73 5.14 7.45
N PRO A 154 0.39 5.64 8.03
CA PRO A 154 1.44 4.78 8.58
C PRO A 154 0.93 3.83 9.68
N THR A 155 0.07 4.32 10.58
CA THR A 155 -0.52 3.47 11.62
C THR A 155 -1.50 2.44 11.06
N SER A 156 -2.22 2.77 9.98
CA SER A 156 -3.11 1.83 9.28
C SER A 156 -2.32 0.66 8.69
N ILE A 157 -1.18 0.94 8.05
CA ILE A 157 -0.28 -0.08 7.50
C ILE A 157 0.32 -0.93 8.63
N PHE A 158 0.83 -0.28 9.68
CA PHE A 158 1.38 -0.95 10.86
C PHE A 158 0.41 -1.94 11.50
N LEU A 159 -0.85 -1.52 11.70
CA LEU A 159 -1.85 -2.38 12.33
C LEU A 159 -2.28 -3.53 11.41
N ALA A 160 -2.39 -3.28 10.11
CA ALA A 160 -2.70 -4.34 9.13
C ALA A 160 -1.63 -5.44 9.14
N GLY A 161 -0.34 -5.06 9.17
CA GLY A 161 0.79 -5.99 9.32
C GLY A 161 0.73 -6.76 10.64
N LYS A 162 0.56 -6.06 11.77
CA LYS A 162 0.53 -6.67 13.11
C LYS A 162 -0.66 -7.62 13.32
N LEU A 163 -1.80 -7.35 12.70
CA LEU A 163 -3.00 -8.20 12.78
C LEU A 163 -2.97 -9.38 11.79
N GLY A 164 -1.93 -9.49 10.97
CA GLY A 164 -1.81 -10.52 9.93
C GLY A 164 -2.87 -10.37 8.84
N GLN A 165 -3.30 -9.14 8.57
CA GLN A 165 -4.28 -8.81 7.52
C GLN A 165 -3.57 -8.19 6.31
N THR A 166 -2.42 -8.75 5.94
CA THR A 166 -1.52 -8.23 4.91
C THR A 166 -2.17 -8.24 3.52
N ALA A 167 -3.11 -9.15 3.27
CA ALA A 167 -3.93 -9.17 2.05
C ALA A 167 -4.78 -7.89 1.86
N LEU A 168 -5.12 -7.18 2.92
CA LEU A 168 -5.91 -5.94 2.88
C LEU A 168 -5.04 -4.68 2.91
N MET A 169 -3.72 -4.82 3.06
CA MET A 169 -2.80 -3.70 3.24
C MET A 169 -2.77 -2.76 2.03
N GLY A 170 -2.78 -3.31 0.82
CA GLY A 170 -2.82 -2.52 -0.42
C GLY A 170 -4.06 -1.63 -0.51
N PRO A 171 -5.28 -2.21 -0.46
CA PRO A 171 -6.52 -1.43 -0.46
C PRO A 171 -6.63 -0.43 0.71
N ILE A 172 -6.16 -0.79 1.91
CA ILE A 172 -6.18 0.09 3.08
C ILE A 172 -5.26 1.30 2.87
N ALA A 173 -4.03 1.08 2.42
CA ALA A 173 -3.08 2.16 2.16
C ALA A 173 -3.61 3.12 1.08
N VAL A 174 -4.12 2.59 -0.02
CA VAL A 174 -4.68 3.40 -1.11
C VAL A 174 -5.94 4.18 -0.70
N ALA A 175 -6.73 3.67 0.25
CA ALA A 175 -7.89 4.38 0.76
C ALA A 175 -7.54 5.42 1.85
N ALA A 176 -6.38 5.30 2.46
CA ALA A 176 -5.90 6.22 3.50
C ALA A 176 -5.23 7.48 2.92
N TYR A 177 -4.60 7.38 1.75
CA TYR A 177 -3.89 8.48 1.07
C TYR A 177 -4.62 8.95 -0.21
#